data_AF-H1CXY9-F1
#
_entry.id   AF-H1CXY9-F1
#
_cell.length_a   1.000
_cell.length_b   1.000
_cell.length_c   1.000
_cell.angle_alpha   90.00
_cell.angle_beta   90.00
_cell.angle_gamma   90.00
#
_symmetry.space_group_name_H-M   'P 1'
#
loop_
_entity.id
_entity.type
_entity.pdbx_description
1 polymer ?
#
loop_
_entity_poly.entity_id
_entity_poly.type
_entity_poly.pdbx_seq_one_letter_code
_entity_poly.pdbx_strand_id
1 'polypeptide(L)'
;MKKVVDMLTWAKDACLYWMHKNHKRDMNLWVFGCWGGNKYADNAKYLFEYINENYPSIRAVWITAKTEIIDTLANAGFEVYLADTELAEKVLRQAGVAFFTNSLNDFGMHPYLNGAKICALFHGVGFKNELRELDNQNTLKAKLKGLKHAIYDLSYTDYIFTTSQFAREKFYRQQYNAKLNSIILTGQPRNDALFDESGKPFPAERTILYLPTFRENKEGQIRLEKVINDLLTYSELNDLLKNYGYTLLIKPHYLTKVHKEKRLTNIQVLNDSDVTDVQKLLAKVGMLITDYSSAIGDFALLNRPIIFYSYDLEDYCKNSHMDPAYLSILHETYVKNKEELYATLAKLFQEKIYYQSTAESINSYLNEQLLRNGGYCRNVCQYLFENENIK
;
A
#
# COMPACT_ATOMS: atom_id res chain seq x y z
N MET A 1 13.54 -31.30 -2.18
CA MET A 1 12.99 -31.65 -0.85
C MET A 1 12.25 -30.49 -0.19
N LYS A 2 12.86 -29.33 0.09
CA LYS A 2 12.18 -28.17 0.73
C LYS A 2 10.82 -27.80 0.10
N LYS A 3 10.76 -27.62 -1.22
CA LYS A 3 9.50 -27.29 -1.94
C LYS A 3 8.40 -28.35 -1.81
N VAL A 4 8.75 -29.62 -1.68
CA VAL A 4 7.78 -30.72 -1.52
C VAL A 4 7.25 -30.72 -0.08
N VAL A 5 8.12 -30.49 0.88
CA VAL A 5 7.74 -30.32 2.29
C VAL A 5 6.84 -29.09 2.47
N ASP A 6 7.20 -27.94 1.89
CA ASP A 6 6.39 -26.71 1.95
C ASP A 6 4.97 -26.94 1.36
N MET A 7 4.88 -27.71 0.27
CA MET A 7 3.60 -28.05 -0.36
C MET A 7 2.75 -28.99 0.50
N LEU A 8 3.36 -29.99 1.15
CA LEU A 8 2.66 -30.92 2.03
C LEU A 8 2.20 -30.26 3.33
N THR A 9 3.04 -29.43 3.94
CA THR A 9 2.67 -28.61 5.10
C THR A 9 1.50 -27.70 4.75
N TRP A 10 1.58 -27.01 3.61
CA TRP A 10 0.47 -26.18 3.14
C TRP A 10 -0.82 -26.97 2.92
N ALA A 11 -0.76 -28.14 2.27
CA ALA A 11 -1.95 -28.95 2.00
C ALA A 11 -2.64 -29.38 3.30
N LYS A 12 -1.86 -29.72 4.32
CA LYS A 12 -2.35 -30.00 5.67
C LYS A 12 -3.07 -28.78 6.26
N ASP A 13 -2.46 -27.60 6.18
CA ASP A 13 -3.02 -26.37 6.77
C ASP A 13 -4.32 -25.94 6.08
N ALA A 14 -4.39 -26.08 4.76
CA ALA A 14 -5.60 -25.84 3.99
C ALA A 14 -6.73 -26.81 4.39
N CYS A 15 -6.42 -28.10 4.54
CA CYS A 15 -7.39 -29.08 5.04
C CYS A 15 -7.90 -28.71 6.44
N LEU A 16 -6.99 -28.33 7.35
CA LEU A 16 -7.37 -27.89 8.70
C LEU A 16 -8.30 -26.67 8.66
N TYR A 17 -7.99 -25.68 7.83
CA TYR A 17 -8.87 -24.51 7.64
C TYR A 17 -10.29 -24.94 7.24
N TRP A 18 -10.43 -25.81 6.24
CA TRP A 18 -11.73 -26.27 5.76
C TRP A 18 -12.48 -27.16 6.77
N MET A 19 -11.76 -28.00 7.51
CA MET A 19 -12.35 -28.85 8.57
C MET A 19 -12.88 -28.04 9.75
N HIS A 20 -12.32 -26.87 10.03
CA HIS A 20 -12.72 -26.01 11.15
C HIS A 20 -13.73 -24.93 10.76
N LYS A 21 -14.66 -25.21 9.84
CA LYS A 21 -15.72 -24.27 9.49
C LYS A 21 -16.64 -24.03 10.69
N ASN A 22 -16.63 -22.81 11.22
CA ASN A 22 -17.52 -22.40 12.30
C ASN A 22 -18.61 -21.47 11.74
N HIS A 23 -19.86 -21.92 11.79
CA HIS A 23 -21.04 -21.17 11.34
C HIS A 23 -21.62 -20.24 12.43
N LYS A 24 -21.16 -20.37 13.69
CA LYS A 24 -21.58 -19.53 14.82
C LYS A 24 -20.50 -18.49 15.10
N ARG A 25 -20.30 -17.58 14.16
CA ARG A 25 -19.39 -16.44 14.33
C ARG A 25 -20.09 -15.27 15.01
N ASP A 26 -19.33 -14.48 15.74
CA ASP A 26 -19.78 -13.22 16.32
C ASP A 26 -19.50 -12.08 15.34
N MET A 27 -20.56 -11.57 14.72
CA MET A 27 -20.47 -10.49 13.72
C MET A 27 -20.05 -9.15 14.32
N ASN A 28 -20.07 -9.01 15.65
CA ASN A 28 -19.58 -7.83 16.37
C ASN A 28 -18.15 -8.01 16.89
N LEU A 29 -17.47 -9.13 16.57
CA LEU A 29 -16.05 -9.35 16.85
C LEU A 29 -15.24 -9.30 15.56
N TRP A 30 -14.43 -8.25 15.42
CA TRP A 30 -13.64 -7.96 14.23
C TRP A 30 -12.15 -8.13 14.53
N VAL A 31 -11.43 -8.85 13.67
CA VAL A 31 -9.97 -9.05 13.82
C VAL A 31 -9.20 -8.40 12.69
N PHE A 32 -8.03 -7.86 13.02
CA PHE A 32 -7.16 -7.13 12.10
C PHE A 32 -5.74 -7.69 12.12
N GLY A 33 -5.16 -7.87 10.93
CA GLY A 33 -3.78 -8.27 10.74
C GLY A 33 -3.15 -7.50 9.59
N CYS A 34 -1.82 -7.39 9.60
CA CYS A 34 -1.10 -6.57 8.63
C CYS A 34 0.32 -7.10 8.36
N TRP A 35 0.70 -7.22 7.09
CA TRP A 35 2.04 -7.63 6.62
C TRP A 35 2.60 -8.90 7.30
N GLY A 36 1.83 -9.99 7.30
CA GLY A 36 2.20 -11.25 7.97
C GLY A 36 2.26 -11.15 9.49
N GLY A 37 1.51 -10.19 10.07
CA GLY A 37 1.53 -9.87 11.49
C GLY A 37 2.73 -9.02 11.93
N ASN A 38 3.59 -8.57 11.00
CA ASN A 38 4.86 -7.91 11.34
C ASN A 38 4.77 -6.40 11.51
N LYS A 39 3.64 -5.77 11.19
CA LYS A 39 3.48 -4.31 11.23
C LYS A 39 2.15 -3.90 11.85
N TYR A 40 2.13 -2.74 12.49
CA TYR A 40 0.92 -1.98 12.81
C TYR A 40 0.89 -0.75 11.90
N ALA A 41 0.29 -0.91 10.72
CA ALA A 41 0.37 0.07 9.64
C ALA A 41 -0.76 -0.14 8.62
N ASP A 42 -0.74 0.68 7.56
CA ASP A 42 -1.53 0.51 6.35
C ASP A 42 -3.05 0.58 6.60
N ASN A 43 -3.86 0.17 5.62
CA ASN A 43 -5.31 0.23 5.68
C ASN A 43 -5.89 -0.42 6.94
N ALA A 44 -5.32 -1.55 7.39
CA ALA A 44 -5.78 -2.25 8.58
C ALA A 44 -5.66 -1.40 9.85
N LYS A 45 -4.54 -0.67 10.04
CA LYS A 45 -4.34 0.21 11.19
C LYS A 45 -5.42 1.28 11.26
N TYR A 46 -5.61 2.01 10.16
CA TYR A 46 -6.54 3.14 10.13
C TYR A 46 -7.99 2.71 10.36
N LEU A 47 -8.41 1.59 9.75
CA LEU A 47 -9.74 1.04 10.01
C LEU A 47 -9.88 0.53 11.45
N PHE A 48 -8.85 -0.12 12.00
CA PHE A 48 -8.86 -0.60 13.38
C PHE A 48 -9.00 0.55 14.39
N GLU A 49 -8.20 1.62 14.24
CA GLU A 49 -8.29 2.82 15.08
C GLU A 49 -9.68 3.46 14.95
N TYR A 50 -10.18 3.62 13.71
CA TYR A 50 -11.49 4.19 13.44
C TYR A 50 -12.64 3.42 14.10
N ILE A 51 -12.62 2.08 14.05
CA ILE A 51 -13.64 1.24 14.68
C ILE A 51 -13.62 1.39 16.20
N ASN A 52 -12.45 1.33 16.83
CA ASN A 52 -12.33 1.48 18.28
C ASN A 52 -12.85 2.83 18.76
N GLU A 53 -12.65 3.89 17.98
CA GLU A 53 -13.10 5.24 18.31
C GLU A 53 -14.60 5.45 18.08
N ASN A 54 -15.15 4.94 16.97
CA ASN A 54 -16.49 5.32 16.49
C ASN A 54 -17.57 4.26 16.76
N TYR A 55 -17.20 2.99 16.98
CA TYR A 55 -18.15 1.88 17.11
C TYR A 55 -17.81 0.99 18.32
N PRO A 56 -18.06 1.46 19.56
CA PRO A 56 -17.74 0.71 20.78
C PRO A 56 -18.57 -0.59 20.95
N SER A 57 -19.64 -0.78 20.18
CA SER A 57 -20.38 -2.04 20.11
C SER A 57 -19.62 -3.15 19.36
N ILE A 58 -18.62 -2.78 18.57
CA ILE A 58 -17.73 -3.69 17.85
C ILE A 58 -16.48 -3.93 18.68
N ARG A 59 -16.25 -5.17 19.08
CA ARG A 59 -15.00 -5.59 19.68
C ARG A 59 -13.96 -5.77 18.59
N ALA A 60 -13.05 -4.81 18.45
CA ALA A 60 -11.95 -4.86 17.50
C ALA A 60 -10.68 -5.40 18.16
N VAL A 61 -10.07 -6.42 17.57
CA VAL A 61 -8.86 -7.07 18.10
C VAL A 61 -7.76 -7.11 17.07
N TRP A 62 -6.55 -6.69 17.46
CA TRP A 62 -5.38 -6.78 16.60
C TRP A 62 -4.61 -8.08 16.83
N ILE A 63 -4.19 -8.76 15.75
CA ILE A 63 -3.36 -9.96 15.80
C ILE A 63 -1.99 -9.66 15.19
N THR A 64 -0.92 -9.99 15.91
CA THR A 64 0.46 -9.68 15.49
C THR A 64 1.43 -10.81 15.79
N ALA A 65 2.50 -10.93 15.00
CA ALA A 65 3.63 -11.81 15.26
C ALA A 65 4.77 -11.13 16.06
N LYS A 66 4.59 -9.87 16.50
CA LYS A 66 5.63 -9.06 17.13
C LYS A 66 5.22 -8.62 18.53
N THR A 67 6.06 -8.96 19.52
CA THR A 67 5.88 -8.53 20.92
C THR A 67 5.97 -7.01 21.07
N GLU A 68 6.83 -6.34 20.30
CA GLU A 68 6.96 -4.88 20.32
C GLU A 68 5.64 -4.16 19.96
N ILE A 69 4.84 -4.77 19.06
CA ILE A 69 3.52 -4.26 18.68
C ILE A 69 2.50 -4.52 19.80
N ILE A 70 2.58 -5.66 20.49
CA ILE A 70 1.74 -5.95 21.67
C ILE A 70 1.90 -4.85 22.71
N ASP A 71 3.14 -4.56 23.09
CA ASP A 71 3.43 -3.54 24.11
C ASP A 71 2.90 -2.17 23.69
N THR A 72 3.11 -1.80 22.42
CA THR A 72 2.65 -0.52 21.87
C THR A 72 1.12 -0.39 21.92
N LEU A 73 0.39 -1.41 21.46
CA LEU A 73 -1.07 -1.37 21.37
C LEU A 73 -1.74 -1.53 22.74
N ALA A 74 -1.24 -2.42 23.58
CA ALA A 74 -1.75 -2.60 24.94
C ALA A 74 -1.60 -1.32 25.78
N ASN A 75 -0.46 -0.63 25.66
CA ASN A 75 -0.26 0.68 26.32
C ASN A 75 -1.19 1.77 25.79
N ALA A 76 -1.62 1.68 24.53
CA ALA A 76 -2.62 2.56 23.94
C ALA A 76 -4.07 2.16 24.30
N GLY A 77 -4.27 1.10 25.08
CA GLY A 77 -5.59 0.62 25.51
C GLY A 77 -6.29 -0.28 24.48
N PHE A 78 -5.60 -0.69 23.43
CA PHE A 78 -6.16 -1.56 22.39
C PHE A 78 -6.06 -3.04 22.75
N GLU A 79 -7.08 -3.81 22.38
CA GLU A 79 -7.07 -5.26 22.51
C GLU A 79 -6.18 -5.88 21.42
N VAL A 80 -5.15 -6.62 21.84
CA VAL A 80 -4.15 -7.20 20.95
C VAL A 80 -3.68 -8.56 21.45
N TYR A 81 -3.47 -9.51 20.56
CA TYR A 81 -2.89 -10.83 20.89
C TYR A 81 -1.75 -11.22 19.96
N LEU A 82 -0.79 -11.94 20.53
CA LEU A 82 0.29 -12.56 19.77
C LEU A 82 -0.27 -13.75 18.99
N ALA A 83 -0.01 -13.78 17.68
CA ALA A 83 -0.43 -14.83 16.78
C ALA A 83 0.07 -16.21 17.25
N ASP A 84 -0.67 -17.25 16.87
CA ASP A 84 -0.36 -18.65 17.20
C ASP A 84 -0.28 -18.94 18.73
N THR A 85 -0.98 -18.14 19.54
CA THR A 85 -1.23 -18.39 20.97
C THR A 85 -2.68 -18.80 21.23
N GLU A 86 -2.94 -19.51 22.34
CA GLU A 86 -4.30 -19.99 22.68
C GLU A 86 -5.33 -18.83 22.76
N LEU A 87 -4.91 -17.66 23.25
CA LEU A 87 -5.77 -16.47 23.31
C LEU A 87 -6.12 -15.96 21.91
N ALA A 88 -5.12 -15.81 21.02
CA ALA A 88 -5.36 -15.42 19.64
C ALA A 88 -6.25 -16.44 18.91
N GLU A 89 -5.98 -17.74 19.07
CA GLU A 89 -6.81 -18.80 18.50
C GLU A 89 -8.27 -18.71 18.94
N LYS A 90 -8.51 -18.50 20.24
CA LYS A 90 -9.87 -18.38 20.77
C LYS A 90 -10.63 -17.23 20.12
N VAL A 91 -9.99 -16.08 19.98
CA VAL A 91 -10.58 -14.89 19.34
C VAL A 91 -10.82 -15.13 17.85
N LEU A 92 -9.81 -15.64 17.13
CA LEU A 92 -9.89 -15.94 15.71
C LEU A 92 -11.00 -16.96 15.37
N ARG A 93 -11.25 -17.96 16.22
CA ARG A 93 -12.34 -18.94 16.06
C ARG A 93 -13.74 -18.34 16.28
N GLN A 94 -13.83 -17.23 17.00
CA GLN A 94 -15.09 -16.53 17.31
C GLN A 94 -15.39 -15.41 16.31
N ALA A 95 -14.36 -14.72 15.83
CA ALA A 95 -14.48 -13.55 14.98
C ALA A 95 -15.40 -13.79 13.77
N GLY A 96 -16.29 -12.84 13.54
CA GLY A 96 -17.22 -12.82 12.40
C GLY A 96 -16.72 -12.02 11.22
N VAL A 97 -15.79 -11.07 11.43
CA VAL A 97 -15.16 -10.30 10.36
C VAL A 97 -13.64 -10.28 10.55
N ALA A 98 -12.89 -10.45 9.48
CA ALA A 98 -11.43 -10.42 9.50
C ALA A 98 -10.85 -9.58 8.37
N PHE A 99 -9.99 -8.61 8.71
CA PHE A 99 -9.35 -7.70 7.76
C PHE A 99 -7.85 -7.99 7.62
N PHE A 100 -7.39 -8.14 6.37
CA PHE A 100 -5.99 -8.36 6.05
C PHE A 100 -5.50 -7.42 4.94
N THR A 101 -4.17 -7.21 4.86
CA THR A 101 -3.52 -6.34 3.86
C THR A 101 -2.71 -7.11 2.82
N ASN A 102 -2.30 -8.34 3.13
CA ASN A 102 -1.52 -9.16 2.20
C ASN A 102 -2.16 -10.52 1.98
N SER A 103 -2.39 -11.26 3.07
CA SER A 103 -3.03 -12.57 3.03
C SER A 103 -3.52 -12.97 4.42
N LEU A 104 -4.18 -14.12 4.53
CA LEU A 104 -4.56 -14.68 5.84
C LEU A 104 -3.36 -14.98 6.76
N ASN A 105 -2.13 -15.04 6.24
CA ASN A 105 -0.92 -15.15 7.07
C ASN A 105 -0.70 -13.90 7.95
N ASP A 106 -1.44 -12.81 7.71
CA ASP A 106 -1.47 -11.64 8.57
C ASP A 106 -1.92 -11.96 10.00
N PHE A 107 -2.59 -13.11 10.20
CA PHE A 107 -3.10 -13.59 11.49
C PHE A 107 -2.27 -14.75 12.11
N GLY A 108 -1.14 -15.13 11.52
CA GLY A 108 -0.33 -16.27 11.96
C GLY A 108 -0.37 -17.46 11.01
N MET A 109 0.21 -18.58 11.44
CA MET A 109 0.28 -19.80 10.63
C MET A 109 -1.10 -20.44 10.43
N HIS A 110 -1.94 -20.40 11.46
CA HIS A 110 -3.26 -21.02 11.44
C HIS A 110 -4.32 -19.98 11.81
N PRO A 111 -4.92 -19.29 10.82
CA PRO A 111 -5.82 -18.18 11.11
C PRO A 111 -7.17 -18.62 11.71
N TYR A 112 -7.62 -19.87 11.55
CA TYR A 112 -8.91 -20.37 12.06
C TYR A 112 -10.17 -19.53 11.69
N LEU A 113 -10.11 -18.78 10.59
CA LEU A 113 -11.16 -17.84 10.16
C LEU A 113 -12.25 -18.44 9.27
N ASN A 114 -12.26 -19.75 9.03
CA ASN A 114 -13.26 -20.37 8.15
C ASN A 114 -14.69 -20.20 8.70
N GLY A 115 -15.53 -19.49 7.94
CA GLY A 115 -16.90 -19.11 8.31
C GLY A 115 -17.03 -17.66 8.77
N ALA A 116 -15.93 -16.93 8.99
CA ALA A 116 -15.93 -15.47 9.11
C ALA A 116 -16.03 -14.80 7.72
N LYS A 117 -16.38 -13.52 7.70
CA LYS A 117 -16.29 -12.66 6.53
C LYS A 117 -14.86 -12.18 6.34
N ILE A 118 -14.24 -12.63 5.27
CA ILE A 118 -12.84 -12.37 4.95
C ILE A 118 -12.75 -11.13 4.07
N CYS A 119 -12.17 -10.07 4.61
CA CYS A 119 -12.11 -8.74 4.02
C CYS A 119 -10.66 -8.37 3.65
N ALA A 120 -10.40 -8.18 2.37
CA ALA A 120 -9.12 -7.72 1.86
C ALA A 120 -9.10 -6.19 1.76
N LEU A 121 -8.22 -5.55 2.50
CA LEU A 121 -7.94 -4.11 2.40
C LEU A 121 -6.76 -3.81 1.45
N PHE A 122 -5.91 -4.81 1.22
CA PHE A 122 -4.66 -4.68 0.46
C PHE A 122 -3.77 -3.53 0.97
N HIS A 123 -2.71 -3.21 0.22
CA HIS A 123 -1.65 -2.26 0.64
C HIS A 123 -1.34 -1.21 -0.45
N GLY A 124 -2.35 -0.82 -1.22
CA GLY A 124 -2.24 0.18 -2.28
C GLY A 124 -2.58 -0.37 -3.65
N VAL A 125 -2.94 0.53 -4.56
CA VAL A 125 -3.19 0.23 -5.96
C VAL A 125 -2.16 0.99 -6.81
N GLY A 126 -1.41 0.29 -7.63
CA GLY A 126 -0.45 0.87 -8.57
C GLY A 126 -0.72 0.38 -9.99
N PHE A 127 0.23 0.56 -10.91
CA PHE A 127 0.12 0.07 -12.29
C PHE A 127 0.98 -1.17 -12.58
N LYS A 128 1.51 -1.79 -11.54
CA LYS A 128 2.31 -3.01 -11.68
C LYS A 128 1.36 -4.19 -11.85
N ASN A 129 1.56 -5.00 -12.89
CA ASN A 129 0.77 -6.22 -13.07
C ASN A 129 1.35 -7.32 -12.19
N GLU A 130 0.53 -7.83 -11.27
CA GLU A 130 0.92 -8.94 -10.41
C GLU A 130 0.29 -10.24 -10.92
N LEU A 131 1.14 -11.25 -11.05
CA LEU A 131 0.82 -12.69 -11.08
C LEU A 131 0.29 -13.35 -12.36
N ARG A 132 -0.82 -12.93 -13.00
CA ARG A 132 -1.50 -13.79 -14.00
C ARG A 132 -1.15 -13.58 -15.48
N GLU A 133 -0.81 -12.37 -15.94
CA GLU A 133 -0.33 -12.19 -17.33
C GLU A 133 1.01 -12.91 -17.58
N LEU A 134 1.74 -13.21 -16.50
CA LEU A 134 2.98 -13.96 -16.47
C LEU A 134 2.81 -15.48 -16.64
N ASP A 135 1.61 -16.00 -16.35
CA ASP A 135 1.33 -17.44 -16.39
C ASP A 135 0.96 -17.93 -17.80
N ASN A 136 0.89 -17.03 -18.80
CA ASN A 136 0.74 -17.37 -20.21
C ASN A 136 2.04 -17.93 -20.87
N GLN A 137 3.10 -18.15 -20.09
CA GLN A 137 4.29 -18.85 -20.58
C GLN A 137 4.05 -20.37 -20.57
N ASN A 138 4.37 -21.07 -21.68
CA ASN A 138 4.26 -22.53 -21.82
C ASN A 138 5.28 -23.33 -20.99
N THR A 139 5.50 -22.96 -19.73
CA THR A 139 6.42 -23.67 -18.83
C THR A 139 5.65 -24.46 -17.78
N LEU A 140 6.20 -25.61 -17.35
CA LEU A 140 5.63 -26.43 -16.29
C LEU A 140 5.45 -25.63 -14.97
N LYS A 141 6.33 -24.66 -14.72
CA LYS A 141 6.23 -23.74 -13.57
C LYS A 141 5.01 -22.83 -13.66
N ALA A 142 4.73 -22.25 -14.83
CA ALA A 142 3.55 -21.43 -15.05
C ALA A 142 2.26 -22.25 -14.94
N LYS A 143 2.25 -23.51 -15.41
CA LYS A 143 1.11 -24.42 -15.24
C LYS A 143 0.87 -24.81 -13.77
N LEU A 144 1.91 -25.11 -13.00
CA LEU A 144 1.83 -25.38 -11.55
C LEU A 144 1.38 -24.14 -10.77
N LYS A 145 1.87 -22.96 -11.16
CA LYS A 145 1.47 -21.69 -10.57
C LYS A 145 0.03 -21.33 -10.93
N GLY A 146 -0.40 -21.56 -12.17
CA GLY A 146 -1.79 -21.43 -12.61
C GLY A 146 -2.73 -22.41 -11.90
N LEU A 147 -2.32 -23.66 -11.66
CA LEU A 147 -3.06 -24.63 -10.85
C LEU A 147 -3.13 -24.18 -9.38
N LYS A 148 -2.03 -23.66 -8.83
CA LYS A 148 -2.02 -23.00 -7.51
C LYS A 148 -3.04 -21.85 -7.51
N HIS A 149 -3.02 -20.93 -8.46
CA HIS A 149 -3.98 -19.83 -8.53
C HIS A 149 -5.44 -20.30 -8.74
N ALA A 150 -5.67 -21.37 -9.50
CA ALA A 150 -7.01 -21.96 -9.68
C ALA A 150 -7.54 -22.62 -8.39
N ILE A 151 -6.66 -23.14 -7.53
CA ILE A 151 -7.00 -23.71 -6.22
C ILE A 151 -7.03 -22.62 -5.11
N TYR A 152 -6.26 -21.54 -5.28
CA TYR A 152 -5.99 -20.47 -4.31
C TYR A 152 -6.59 -19.12 -4.73
N ASP A 153 -7.63 -19.09 -5.56
CA ASP A 153 -8.24 -17.81 -5.91
C ASP A 153 -8.51 -16.99 -4.63
N LEU A 154 -8.70 -15.68 -4.79
CA LEU A 154 -9.38 -14.86 -3.79
C LEU A 154 -10.82 -15.37 -3.50
N SER A 155 -11.17 -16.61 -3.85
CA SER A 155 -12.35 -17.38 -3.50
C SER A 155 -12.56 -17.53 -2.00
N TYR A 156 -11.52 -17.31 -1.18
CA TYR A 156 -11.63 -17.20 0.27
C TYR A 156 -12.05 -15.81 0.75
N THR A 157 -11.95 -14.78 -0.10
CA THR A 157 -12.24 -13.39 0.25
C THR A 157 -13.68 -13.06 -0.11
N ASP A 158 -14.47 -12.70 0.90
CA ASP A 158 -15.86 -12.27 0.73
C ASP A 158 -15.92 -10.85 0.18
N TYR A 159 -15.01 -9.96 0.62
CA TYR A 159 -14.97 -8.55 0.20
C TYR A 159 -13.55 -8.06 -0.07
N ILE A 160 -13.37 -7.33 -1.17
CA ILE A 160 -12.15 -6.63 -1.55
C ILE A 160 -12.48 -5.15 -1.64
N PHE A 161 -11.83 -4.33 -0.82
CA PHE A 161 -12.03 -2.89 -0.81
C PHE A 161 -10.99 -2.21 -1.70
N THR A 162 -11.46 -1.42 -2.66
CA THR A 162 -10.60 -0.74 -3.65
C THR A 162 -11.07 0.69 -3.96
N THR A 163 -10.29 1.38 -4.79
CA THR A 163 -10.36 2.83 -5.06
C THR A 163 -10.98 3.17 -6.41
N SER A 164 -10.92 2.29 -7.42
CA SER A 164 -11.42 2.58 -8.78
C SER A 164 -11.96 1.38 -9.55
N GLN A 165 -12.81 1.67 -10.55
CA GLN A 165 -13.30 0.72 -11.54
C GLN A 165 -12.16 0.11 -12.34
N PHE A 166 -11.15 0.91 -12.71
CA PHE A 166 -9.95 0.39 -13.37
C PHE A 166 -9.26 -0.66 -12.48
N ALA A 167 -9.08 -0.38 -11.19
CA ALA A 167 -8.45 -1.33 -10.27
C ALA A 167 -9.29 -2.60 -10.09
N ARG A 168 -10.61 -2.43 -9.96
CA ARG A 168 -11.59 -3.51 -9.88
C ARG A 168 -11.52 -4.44 -11.10
N GLU A 169 -11.49 -3.88 -12.31
CA GLU A 169 -11.47 -4.64 -13.55
C GLU A 169 -10.10 -5.23 -13.85
N LYS A 170 -9.03 -4.42 -13.80
CA LYS A 170 -7.68 -4.81 -14.21
C LYS A 170 -6.97 -5.66 -13.17
N PHE A 171 -6.94 -5.24 -11.91
CA PHE A 171 -6.19 -5.95 -10.89
C PHE A 171 -7.04 -7.08 -10.32
N TYR A 172 -8.17 -6.77 -9.69
CA TYR A 172 -8.88 -7.77 -8.91
C TYR A 172 -9.62 -8.80 -9.77
N ARG A 173 -10.33 -8.37 -10.82
CA ARG A 173 -11.02 -9.31 -11.71
C ARG A 173 -10.05 -10.02 -12.65
N GLN A 174 -9.23 -9.31 -13.44
CA GLN A 174 -8.38 -9.96 -14.44
C GLN A 174 -7.14 -10.65 -13.84
N GLN A 175 -6.43 -10.01 -12.91
CA GLN A 175 -5.21 -10.63 -12.35
C GLN A 175 -5.51 -11.60 -11.21
N TYR A 176 -6.49 -11.29 -10.36
CA TYR A 176 -6.79 -12.12 -9.19
C TYR A 176 -8.05 -12.98 -9.32
N ASN A 177 -8.79 -12.91 -10.44
CA ASN A 177 -10.02 -13.68 -10.69
C ASN A 177 -11.03 -13.58 -9.53
N ALA A 178 -11.05 -12.43 -8.86
CA ALA A 178 -12.04 -12.14 -7.84
C ALA A 178 -13.43 -12.02 -8.45
N LYS A 179 -14.44 -12.42 -7.69
CA LYS A 179 -15.85 -12.26 -8.09
C LYS A 179 -16.15 -10.78 -8.18
N LEU A 180 -16.78 -10.34 -9.26
CA LEU A 180 -17.03 -8.91 -9.47
C LEU A 180 -17.84 -8.27 -8.33
N ASN A 181 -18.80 -9.02 -7.79
CA ASN A 181 -19.66 -8.56 -6.69
C ASN A 181 -18.97 -8.56 -5.31
N SER A 182 -17.77 -9.15 -5.18
CA SER A 182 -16.98 -9.02 -3.95
C SER A 182 -16.04 -7.82 -3.97
N ILE A 183 -15.93 -7.07 -5.08
CA ILE A 183 -15.01 -5.93 -5.20
C ILE A 183 -15.77 -4.62 -5.02
N ILE A 184 -15.53 -3.96 -3.90
CA ILE A 184 -16.32 -2.83 -3.41
C ILE A 184 -15.48 -1.54 -3.46
N LEU A 185 -16.05 -0.51 -4.07
CA LEU A 185 -15.42 0.80 -4.19
C LEU A 185 -15.71 1.61 -2.93
N THR A 186 -14.74 1.66 -2.03
CA THR A 186 -14.84 2.39 -0.75
C THR A 186 -13.72 3.40 -0.56
N GLY A 187 -12.67 3.32 -1.39
CA GLY A 187 -11.40 3.99 -1.15
C GLY A 187 -10.47 3.10 -0.33
N GLN A 188 -9.44 3.70 0.25
CA GLN A 188 -8.49 2.99 1.11
C GLN A 188 -8.44 3.66 2.47
N PRO A 189 -8.80 2.97 3.58
CA PRO A 189 -8.81 3.52 4.94
C PRO A 189 -7.59 4.37 5.29
N ARG A 190 -6.38 3.95 4.86
CA ARG A 190 -5.15 4.67 5.16
C ARG A 190 -5.08 6.09 4.59
N ASN A 191 -5.82 6.33 3.50
CA ASN A 191 -5.82 7.62 2.82
C ASN A 191 -6.70 8.64 3.55
N ASP A 192 -7.47 8.27 4.58
CA ASP A 192 -8.16 9.24 5.43
C ASP A 192 -7.16 10.18 6.13
N ALA A 193 -5.94 9.72 6.42
CA ALA A 193 -4.87 10.55 6.96
C ALA A 193 -4.39 11.67 6.02
N LEU A 194 -4.81 11.66 4.76
CA LEU A 194 -4.50 12.72 3.80
C LEU A 194 -5.43 13.93 3.93
N PHE A 195 -6.54 13.77 4.67
CA PHE A 195 -7.63 14.74 4.74
C PHE A 195 -7.90 15.18 6.18
N ASP A 196 -8.43 16.39 6.32
CA ASP A 196 -9.08 16.85 7.54
C ASP A 196 -10.48 16.22 7.70
N GLU A 197 -11.15 16.51 8.82
CA GLU A 197 -12.49 15.99 9.13
C GLU A 197 -13.56 16.39 8.10
N SER A 198 -13.32 17.45 7.32
CA SER A 198 -14.23 17.90 6.26
C SER A 198 -13.97 17.22 4.91
N GLY A 199 -12.99 16.31 4.85
CA GLY A 199 -12.58 15.65 3.61
C GLY A 199 -11.72 16.54 2.72
N LYS A 200 -11.15 17.64 3.26
CA LYS A 200 -10.22 18.49 2.51
C LYS A 200 -8.79 18.06 2.76
N PRO A 201 -7.93 18.02 1.73
CA PRO A 201 -6.51 17.75 1.91
C PRO A 201 -5.89 18.69 2.95
N PHE A 202 -4.97 18.18 3.77
CA PHE A 202 -4.17 19.02 4.66
C PHE A 202 -3.45 20.16 3.89
N PRO A 203 -3.02 21.24 4.54
CA PRO A 203 -2.22 22.27 3.88
C PRO A 203 -0.90 21.71 3.31
N ALA A 204 -0.53 22.15 2.10
CA ALA A 204 0.75 21.80 1.48
C ALA A 204 1.89 22.60 2.09
N GLU A 205 2.94 21.93 2.58
CA GLU A 205 4.19 22.59 2.96
C GLU A 205 5.12 22.79 1.74
N ARG A 206 6.12 23.66 1.86
CA ARG A 206 7.21 23.79 0.87
C ARG A 206 8.24 22.66 0.98
N THR A 207 7.73 21.44 1.04
CA THR A 207 8.51 20.21 1.18
C THR A 207 8.26 19.33 -0.03
N ILE A 208 9.34 18.86 -0.65
CA ILE A 208 9.32 17.90 -1.74
C ILE A 208 9.77 16.57 -1.17
N LEU A 209 8.98 15.51 -1.38
CA LEU A 209 9.38 14.16 -1.01
C LEU A 209 9.86 13.41 -2.24
N TYR A 210 11.09 12.91 -2.23
CA TYR A 210 11.54 11.88 -3.16
C TYR A 210 11.39 10.49 -2.50
N LEU A 211 10.48 9.68 -3.06
CA LEU A 211 10.14 8.35 -2.57
C LEU A 211 10.40 7.28 -3.67
N PRO A 212 11.67 6.91 -3.92
CA PRO A 212 12.00 5.93 -4.96
C PRO A 212 11.60 4.51 -4.58
N THR A 213 11.17 3.73 -5.57
CA THR A 213 10.91 2.29 -5.40
C THR A 213 12.22 1.52 -5.21
N PHE A 214 12.26 0.58 -4.28
CA PHE A 214 13.41 -0.31 -4.15
C PHE A 214 13.61 -1.17 -5.41
N ARG A 215 14.86 -1.44 -5.77
CA ARG A 215 15.22 -2.34 -6.88
C ARG A 215 15.70 -3.66 -6.29
N GLU A 216 15.11 -4.77 -6.72
CA GLU A 216 15.51 -6.10 -6.21
C GLU A 216 16.83 -6.59 -6.80
N ASN A 217 17.12 -6.23 -8.05
CA ASN A 217 18.35 -6.63 -8.72
C ASN A 217 19.52 -5.69 -8.36
N LYS A 218 20.73 -6.25 -8.27
CA LYS A 218 21.94 -5.55 -7.83
C LYS A 218 22.30 -4.35 -8.70
N GLU A 219 22.15 -4.47 -10.02
CA GLU A 219 22.45 -3.37 -10.95
C GLU A 219 21.51 -2.18 -10.75
N GLY A 220 20.22 -2.45 -10.54
CA GLY A 220 19.21 -1.45 -10.21
C GLY A 220 19.47 -0.79 -8.86
N GLN A 221 19.93 -1.55 -7.86
CA GLN A 221 20.34 -0.98 -6.57
C GLN A 221 21.50 0.00 -6.74
N ILE A 222 22.57 -0.41 -7.44
CA ILE A 222 23.73 0.47 -7.70
C ILE A 222 23.31 1.74 -8.45
N ARG A 223 22.39 1.62 -9.42
CA ARG A 223 21.85 2.77 -10.14
C ARG A 223 21.06 3.71 -9.23
N LEU A 224 20.16 3.18 -8.40
CA LEU A 224 19.40 3.96 -7.42
C LEU A 224 20.33 4.68 -6.43
N GLU A 225 21.32 3.96 -5.89
CA GLU A 225 22.33 4.51 -4.99
C GLU A 225 23.07 5.68 -5.65
N LYS A 226 23.51 5.51 -6.91
CA LYS A 226 24.16 6.59 -7.67
C LYS A 226 23.23 7.80 -7.83
N VAL A 227 21.97 7.61 -8.20
CA VAL A 227 21.00 8.70 -8.38
C VAL A 227 20.82 9.50 -7.09
N ILE A 228 20.60 8.82 -5.96
CA ILE A 228 20.42 9.48 -4.66
C ILE A 228 21.68 10.24 -4.28
N ASN A 229 22.85 9.63 -4.40
CA ASN A 229 24.12 10.26 -4.03
C ASN A 229 24.48 11.43 -4.96
N ASP A 230 24.13 11.36 -6.25
CA ASP A 230 24.28 12.46 -7.18
C ASP A 230 23.41 13.65 -6.76
N LEU A 231 22.15 13.43 -6.34
CA LEU A 231 21.28 14.49 -5.80
C LEU A 231 21.82 15.11 -4.51
N LEU A 232 22.32 14.29 -3.58
CA LEU A 232 22.87 14.76 -2.30
C LEU A 232 24.12 15.64 -2.44
N THR A 233 24.71 15.68 -3.63
CA THR A 233 25.91 16.46 -3.92
C THR A 233 25.69 17.53 -4.98
N TYR A 234 24.45 17.72 -5.43
CA TYR A 234 24.13 18.66 -6.49
C TYR A 234 23.88 20.07 -5.95
N SER A 235 24.95 20.87 -5.91
CA SER A 235 24.95 22.25 -5.39
C SER A 235 23.88 23.13 -6.02
N GLU A 236 23.72 23.07 -7.34
CA GLU A 236 22.81 23.91 -8.10
C GLU A 236 21.35 23.61 -7.72
N LEU A 237 21.01 22.33 -7.53
CA LEU A 237 19.70 21.95 -7.02
C LEU A 237 19.47 22.46 -5.60
N ASN A 238 20.46 22.36 -4.71
CA ASN A 238 20.35 22.91 -3.38
C ASN A 238 20.12 24.43 -3.39
N ASP A 239 20.85 25.16 -4.22
CA ASP A 239 20.70 26.61 -4.33
C ASP A 239 19.33 27.00 -4.91
N LEU A 240 18.85 26.26 -5.90
CA LEU A 240 17.49 26.43 -6.42
C LEU A 240 16.45 26.22 -5.32
N LEU A 241 16.53 25.11 -4.57
CA LEU A 241 15.60 24.82 -3.48
C LEU A 241 15.65 25.92 -2.41
N LYS A 242 16.84 26.37 -2.03
CA LYS A 242 17.05 27.45 -1.06
C LYS A 242 16.43 28.76 -1.53
N ASN A 243 16.65 29.15 -2.79
CA ASN A 243 16.16 30.41 -3.35
C ASN A 243 14.62 30.50 -3.36
N TYR A 244 13.94 29.37 -3.52
CA TYR A 244 12.47 29.29 -3.51
C TYR A 244 11.90 28.83 -2.16
N GLY A 245 12.75 28.60 -1.14
CA GLY A 245 12.33 28.18 0.20
C GLY A 245 11.74 26.76 0.25
N TYR A 246 12.22 25.86 -0.62
CA TYR A 246 11.87 24.45 -0.61
C TYR A 246 12.91 23.59 0.11
N THR A 247 12.46 22.45 0.65
CA THR A 247 13.33 21.37 1.14
C THR A 247 13.00 20.08 0.41
N LEU A 248 14.02 19.36 -0.06
CA LEU A 248 13.91 18.02 -0.62
C LEU A 248 14.23 16.97 0.46
N LEU A 249 13.25 16.13 0.77
CA LEU A 249 13.39 14.97 1.65
C LEU A 249 13.49 13.72 0.78
N ILE A 250 14.55 12.93 0.94
CA ILE A 250 14.74 11.66 0.23
C ILE A 250 14.50 10.53 1.22
N LYS A 251 13.49 9.70 0.99
CA LYS A 251 13.18 8.52 1.80
C LYS A 251 13.41 7.24 0.98
N PRO A 252 14.65 6.71 0.92
CA PRO A 252 14.88 5.43 0.27
C PRO A 252 14.50 4.26 1.19
N HIS A 253 14.46 3.05 0.63
CA HIS A 253 14.35 1.83 1.40
C HIS A 253 15.60 1.62 2.28
N TYR A 254 15.47 1.03 3.48
CA TYR A 254 16.59 0.88 4.44
C TYR A 254 17.80 0.09 3.90
N LEU A 255 17.61 -0.73 2.87
CA LEU A 255 18.69 -1.48 2.21
C LEU A 255 19.51 -0.66 1.21
N THR A 256 19.02 0.52 0.80
CA THR A 256 19.70 1.38 -0.16
C THR A 256 20.86 2.11 0.51
N LYS A 257 22.07 1.99 -0.04
CA LYS A 257 23.25 2.68 0.52
C LYS A 257 23.26 4.16 0.15
N VAL A 258 23.37 5.00 1.16
CA VAL A 258 23.40 6.45 1.01
C VAL A 258 24.62 7.02 1.72
N HIS A 259 25.38 7.89 1.06
CA HIS A 259 26.53 8.57 1.64
C HIS A 259 26.07 9.63 2.64
N LYS A 260 26.03 9.26 3.93
CA LYS A 260 25.57 10.14 5.03
C LYS A 260 26.48 11.35 5.29
N GLU A 261 27.69 11.32 4.75
CA GLU A 261 28.78 12.29 4.97
C GLU A 261 28.56 13.63 4.23
N LYS A 262 27.74 13.66 3.17
CA LYS A 262 27.49 14.86 2.37
C LYS A 262 26.06 15.35 2.59
N ARG A 263 25.91 16.45 3.33
CA ARG A 263 24.61 17.06 3.64
C ARG A 263 24.56 18.46 3.08
N LEU A 264 23.72 18.65 2.08
CA LEU A 264 23.31 19.96 1.62
C LEU A 264 22.18 20.47 2.54
N THR A 265 22.05 21.79 2.71
CA THR A 265 21.13 22.37 3.70
C THR A 265 19.67 22.07 3.39
N ASN A 266 19.32 22.03 2.10
CA ASN A 266 17.95 21.88 1.61
C ASN A 266 17.70 20.51 0.98
N ILE A 267 18.63 19.55 1.10
CA ILE A 267 18.47 18.17 0.65
C ILE A 267 18.83 17.23 1.79
N GLN A 268 17.84 16.51 2.30
CA GLN A 268 17.96 15.68 3.50
C GLN A 268 17.51 14.25 3.23
N VAL A 269 18.07 13.29 3.96
CA VAL A 269 17.72 11.87 3.85
C VAL A 269 16.96 11.47 5.11
N LEU A 270 15.76 10.91 4.92
CA LEU A 270 14.96 10.34 6.00
C LEU A 270 15.30 8.85 6.14
N ASN A 271 15.53 8.42 7.38
CA ASN A 271 15.62 7.01 7.74
C ASN A 271 14.21 6.47 8.07
N ASP A 272 14.09 5.15 8.20
CA ASP A 272 12.81 4.54 8.59
C ASP A 272 12.37 4.92 10.01
N SER A 273 13.32 5.17 10.93
CA SER A 273 13.02 5.71 12.26
C SER A 273 12.38 7.09 12.23
N ASP A 274 12.64 7.87 11.18
CA ASP A 274 12.19 9.26 11.06
C ASP A 274 10.74 9.33 10.52
N VAL A 275 10.20 8.20 10.04
CA VAL A 275 8.88 8.13 9.39
C VAL A 275 8.07 7.00 10.01
N THR A 276 7.28 7.36 11.01
CA THR A 276 6.38 6.43 11.69
C THR A 276 5.18 6.05 10.82
N ASP A 277 4.77 6.93 9.91
CA ASP A 277 3.60 6.74 9.06
C ASP A 277 3.76 7.49 7.74
N VAL A 278 3.81 6.75 6.63
CA VAL A 278 4.01 7.33 5.30
C VAL A 278 2.81 8.19 4.89
N GLN A 279 1.58 7.86 5.28
CA GLN A 279 0.42 8.66 4.88
C GLN A 279 0.42 10.03 5.55
N LYS A 280 0.82 10.10 6.82
CA LYS A 280 1.01 11.38 7.52
C LYS A 280 2.14 12.21 6.91
N LEU A 281 3.19 11.58 6.39
CA LEU A 281 4.24 12.28 5.65
C LEU A 281 3.70 12.82 4.32
N LEU A 282 3.00 12.00 3.53
CA LEU A 282 2.39 12.41 2.26
C LEU A 282 1.40 13.57 2.44
N ALA A 283 0.60 13.55 3.51
CA ALA A 283 -0.35 14.61 3.84
C ALA A 283 0.29 16.00 3.95
N LYS A 284 1.55 16.07 4.42
CA LYS A 284 2.24 17.35 4.69
C LYS A 284 3.09 17.88 3.53
N VAL A 285 3.56 17.01 2.63
CA VAL A 285 4.50 17.44 1.57
C VAL A 285 3.78 18.04 0.36
N GLY A 286 4.27 19.18 -0.13
CA GLY A 286 3.66 19.91 -1.25
C GLY A 286 3.90 19.29 -2.63
N MET A 287 4.87 18.39 -2.77
CA MET A 287 5.22 17.75 -4.04
C MET A 287 5.81 16.36 -3.81
N LEU A 288 5.51 15.43 -4.72
CA LEU A 288 6.10 14.09 -4.76
C LEU A 288 6.99 13.93 -5.98
N ILE A 289 8.22 13.49 -5.76
CA ILE A 289 9.09 12.89 -6.77
C ILE A 289 9.08 11.39 -6.49
N THR A 290 8.82 10.57 -7.50
CA THR A 290 8.77 9.12 -7.36
C THR A 290 9.04 8.45 -8.70
N ASP A 291 9.00 7.13 -8.76
CA ASP A 291 9.09 6.36 -9.98
C ASP A 291 7.87 5.43 -10.10
N TYR A 292 8.04 4.14 -9.89
CA TYR A 292 7.05 3.09 -10.17
C TYR A 292 6.23 2.71 -8.93
N SER A 293 6.14 3.61 -7.95
CA SER A 293 5.50 3.34 -6.65
C SER A 293 3.98 3.45 -6.74
N SER A 294 3.26 2.58 -6.02
CA SER A 294 1.81 2.69 -5.84
C SER A 294 1.39 3.93 -5.05
N ALA A 295 2.33 4.58 -4.33
CA ALA A 295 2.06 5.82 -3.58
C ALA A 295 1.57 6.97 -4.48
N ILE A 296 1.74 6.89 -5.80
CA ILE A 296 1.18 7.87 -6.73
C ILE A 296 -0.34 7.93 -6.68
N GLY A 297 -1.01 6.79 -6.46
CA GLY A 297 -2.47 6.74 -6.36
C GLY A 297 -2.94 7.50 -5.12
N ASP A 298 -2.29 7.28 -3.99
CA ASP A 298 -2.60 7.98 -2.74
C ASP A 298 -2.31 9.48 -2.85
N PHE A 299 -1.12 9.86 -3.32
CA PHE A 299 -0.72 11.26 -3.37
C PHE A 299 -1.51 12.09 -4.39
N ALA A 300 -2.00 11.47 -5.47
CA ALA A 300 -2.84 12.15 -6.45
C ALA A 300 -4.16 12.67 -5.86
N LEU A 301 -4.66 12.08 -4.77
CA LEU A 301 -5.84 12.58 -4.04
C LEU A 301 -5.64 14.00 -3.48
N LEU A 302 -4.39 14.40 -3.23
CA LEU A 302 -4.05 15.73 -2.71
C LEU A 302 -4.08 16.80 -3.80
N ASN A 303 -4.20 16.42 -5.09
CA ASN A 303 -4.09 17.31 -6.26
C ASN A 303 -2.81 18.16 -6.26
N ARG A 304 -1.71 17.56 -5.81
CA ARG A 304 -0.38 18.18 -5.72
C ARG A 304 0.54 17.68 -6.85
N PRO A 305 1.57 18.45 -7.24
CA PRO A 305 2.50 18.04 -8.30
C PRO A 305 3.19 16.70 -8.03
N ILE A 306 3.25 15.86 -9.06
CA ILE A 306 3.96 14.58 -9.07
C ILE A 306 4.96 14.59 -10.23
N ILE A 307 6.24 14.39 -9.94
CA ILE A 307 7.31 14.26 -10.93
C ILE A 307 7.82 12.82 -10.93
N PHE A 308 7.89 12.22 -12.11
CA PHE A 308 8.41 10.86 -12.25
C PHE A 308 9.92 10.87 -12.53
N TYR A 309 10.75 10.51 -11.56
CA TYR A 309 12.19 10.32 -11.78
C TYR A 309 12.50 8.89 -12.21
N SER A 310 12.10 8.55 -13.45
CA SER A 310 12.23 7.22 -14.05
C SER A 310 13.51 7.07 -14.88
N TYR A 311 14.67 7.14 -14.22
CA TYR A 311 16.00 7.04 -14.83
C TYR A 311 16.30 5.69 -15.51
N ASP A 312 15.55 4.65 -15.19
CA ASP A 312 15.70 3.28 -15.68
C ASP A 312 14.42 2.73 -16.35
N LEU A 313 13.56 3.61 -16.88
CA LEU A 313 12.23 3.26 -17.41
C LEU A 313 12.25 2.09 -18.39
N GLU A 314 13.15 2.13 -19.37
CA GLU A 314 13.25 1.08 -20.41
C GLU A 314 13.59 -0.29 -19.80
N ASP A 315 14.53 -0.34 -18.87
CA ASP A 315 14.93 -1.57 -18.19
C ASP A 315 13.86 -2.03 -17.20
N TYR A 316 13.20 -1.10 -16.52
CA TYR A 316 12.15 -1.41 -15.56
C TYR A 316 10.92 -2.00 -16.26
N CYS A 317 10.46 -1.41 -17.36
CA CYS A 317 9.32 -1.92 -18.12
C CYS A 317 9.57 -3.31 -18.73
N LYS A 318 10.81 -3.63 -19.13
CA LYS A 318 11.18 -4.97 -19.58
C LYS A 318 11.06 -6.03 -18.49
N ASN A 319 11.26 -5.66 -17.22
CA ASN A 319 11.38 -6.59 -16.10
C ASN A 319 10.19 -6.62 -15.13
N SER A 320 9.34 -5.58 -15.13
CA SER A 320 8.36 -5.36 -14.04
C SER A 320 6.89 -5.46 -14.45
N HIS A 321 6.61 -5.78 -15.72
CA HIS A 321 5.24 -5.97 -16.24
C HIS A 321 4.31 -4.81 -15.87
N MET A 322 4.67 -3.59 -16.27
CA MET A 322 3.84 -2.41 -16.04
C MET A 322 2.64 -2.39 -17.01
N ASP A 323 1.46 -2.04 -16.50
CA ASP A 323 0.29 -1.83 -17.33
C ASP A 323 0.53 -0.66 -18.30
N PRO A 324 0.11 -0.76 -19.58
CA PRO A 324 0.27 0.33 -20.56
C PRO A 324 -0.30 1.68 -20.11
N ALA A 325 -1.33 1.70 -19.25
CA ALA A 325 -1.88 2.94 -18.69
C ALA A 325 -0.83 3.78 -17.94
N TYR A 326 0.18 3.13 -17.35
CA TYR A 326 1.29 3.84 -16.72
C TYR A 326 2.10 4.69 -17.71
N LEU A 327 2.37 4.15 -18.90
CA LEU A 327 3.11 4.87 -19.94
C LEU A 327 2.31 6.08 -20.46
N SER A 328 0.98 5.97 -20.51
CA SER A 328 0.09 7.08 -20.86
C SER A 328 0.19 8.23 -19.85
N ILE A 329 0.33 7.92 -18.55
CA ILE A 329 0.50 8.93 -17.50
C ILE A 329 1.88 9.59 -17.56
N LEU A 330 2.92 8.83 -17.91
CA LEU A 330 4.29 9.33 -17.97
C LEU A 330 4.53 10.34 -19.09
N HIS A 331 3.74 10.33 -20.17
CA HIS A 331 4.09 10.89 -21.48
C HIS A 331 4.60 12.35 -21.49
N GLU A 332 4.36 13.14 -20.45
CA GLU A 332 4.82 14.54 -20.35
C GLU A 332 5.55 14.90 -19.04
N THR A 333 5.73 13.96 -18.12
CA THR A 333 5.93 14.29 -16.69
C THR A 333 7.12 13.61 -16.03
N TYR A 334 7.92 12.88 -16.82
CA TYR A 334 9.07 12.14 -16.30
C TYR A 334 10.43 12.73 -16.72
N VAL A 335 11.40 12.55 -15.84
CA VAL A 335 12.78 12.99 -15.97
C VAL A 335 13.71 11.79 -15.82
N LYS A 336 14.82 11.80 -16.56
CA LYS A 336 15.76 10.67 -16.63
C LYS A 336 17.06 10.91 -15.86
N ASN A 337 17.39 12.17 -15.57
CA ASN A 337 18.63 12.56 -14.90
C ASN A 337 18.41 13.80 -14.02
N LYS A 338 19.45 14.17 -13.27
CA LYS A 338 19.39 15.25 -12.28
C LYS A 338 19.26 16.62 -12.94
N GLU A 339 19.83 16.78 -14.15
CA GLU A 339 19.76 18.03 -14.93
C GLU A 339 18.33 18.29 -15.42
N GLU A 340 17.65 17.25 -15.91
CA GLU A 340 16.23 17.31 -16.29
C GLU A 340 15.32 17.56 -15.08
N LEU A 341 15.61 16.92 -13.94
CA LEU A 341 14.89 17.19 -12.68
C LEU A 341 15.05 18.65 -12.26
N TYR A 342 16.29 19.17 -12.27
CA TYR A 342 16.57 20.58 -11.96
C TYR A 342 15.80 21.52 -12.90
N ALA A 343 15.87 21.29 -14.21
CA ALA A 343 15.20 22.12 -15.19
C ALA A 343 13.67 22.10 -15.01
N THR A 344 13.11 20.95 -14.66
CA THR A 344 11.68 20.79 -14.40
C THR A 344 11.26 21.56 -13.14
N LEU A 345 11.98 21.40 -12.03
CA LEU A 345 11.73 22.13 -10.79
C LEU A 345 11.87 23.64 -10.99
N ALA A 346 12.90 24.09 -11.71
CA ALA A 346 13.10 25.51 -12.00
C ALA A 346 11.94 26.11 -12.80
N LYS A 347 11.40 25.39 -13.78
CA LYS A 347 10.21 25.83 -14.54
C LYS A 347 8.96 25.84 -13.66
N LEU A 348 8.78 24.82 -12.82
CA LEU A 348 7.63 24.72 -11.91
C LEU A 348 7.63 25.85 -10.88
N PHE A 349 8.76 26.14 -10.24
CA PHE A 349 8.88 27.23 -9.27
C PHE A 349 8.70 28.62 -9.87
N GLN A 350 8.94 28.76 -11.18
CA GLN A 350 8.67 29.98 -11.94
C GLN A 350 7.23 30.04 -12.49
N GLU A 351 6.36 29.10 -12.11
CA GLU A 351 4.97 28.97 -12.57
C GLU A 351 4.85 28.85 -14.11
N LYS A 352 5.91 28.38 -14.77
CA LYS A 352 5.94 28.20 -16.24
C LYS A 352 5.29 26.89 -16.69
N ILE A 353 5.06 25.95 -15.77
CA ILE A 353 4.38 24.68 -16.01
C ILE A 353 3.46 24.40 -14.82
N TYR A 354 2.23 23.98 -15.11
CA TYR A 354 1.27 23.52 -14.10
C TYR A 354 1.18 21.99 -14.12
N TYR A 355 1.54 21.35 -13.02
CA TYR A 355 1.61 19.88 -12.90
C TYR A 355 0.31 19.24 -12.38
N GLN A 356 -0.79 20.00 -12.33
CA GLN A 356 -2.09 19.49 -11.86
C GLN A 356 -2.67 18.41 -12.79
N SER A 357 -2.31 18.44 -14.08
CA SER A 357 -2.74 17.45 -15.08
C SER A 357 -2.26 16.02 -14.77
N THR A 358 -1.10 15.86 -14.12
CA THR A 358 -0.57 14.54 -13.76
C THR A 358 -1.41 13.87 -12.69
N ALA A 359 -1.72 14.58 -11.61
CA ALA A 359 -2.56 14.07 -10.52
C ALA A 359 -3.96 13.72 -11.04
N GLU A 360 -4.55 14.56 -11.90
CA GLU A 360 -5.85 14.28 -12.50
C GLU A 360 -5.80 13.04 -13.41
N SER A 361 -4.74 12.89 -14.21
CA SER A 361 -4.55 11.70 -15.06
C SER A 361 -4.44 10.44 -14.21
N ILE A 362 -3.65 10.46 -13.12
CA ILE A 362 -3.55 9.33 -12.18
C ILE A 362 -4.91 9.05 -11.54
N ASN A 363 -5.59 10.08 -11.07
CA ASN A 363 -6.90 9.94 -10.44
C ASN A 363 -7.94 9.37 -11.41
N SER A 364 -7.88 9.68 -12.71
CA SER A 364 -8.77 9.10 -13.73
C SER A 364 -8.69 7.57 -13.81
N TYR A 365 -7.56 6.99 -13.45
CA TYR A 365 -7.36 5.54 -13.37
C TYR A 365 -7.52 5.01 -11.95
N LEU A 366 -6.93 5.65 -10.94
CA LEU A 366 -6.76 5.03 -9.63
C LEU A 366 -7.76 5.50 -8.57
N ASN A 367 -8.50 6.61 -8.78
CA ASN A 367 -9.38 7.17 -7.76
C ASN A 367 -10.73 7.63 -8.34
N GLU A 368 -11.80 6.88 -8.06
CA GLU A 368 -13.16 7.30 -8.45
C GLU A 368 -13.47 8.71 -7.97
N GLN A 369 -14.14 9.49 -8.81
CA GLN A 369 -14.47 10.89 -8.51
C GLN A 369 -15.24 11.05 -7.19
N LEU A 370 -16.17 10.13 -6.90
CA LEU A 370 -16.98 10.14 -5.68
C LEU A 370 -16.17 9.78 -4.42
N LEU A 371 -14.99 9.19 -4.58
CA LEU A 371 -14.11 8.74 -3.50
C LEU A 371 -12.90 9.67 -3.33
N ARG A 372 -12.90 10.90 -3.87
CA ARG A 372 -11.75 11.82 -3.72
C ARG A 372 -11.80 12.72 -2.49
N ASN A 373 -12.76 12.50 -1.58
CA ASN A 373 -13.06 13.41 -0.46
C ASN A 373 -12.89 12.75 0.94
N GLY A 374 -12.06 11.70 1.05
CA GLY A 374 -11.90 10.96 2.31
C GLY A 374 -13.16 10.20 2.76
N GLY A 375 -13.17 9.82 4.05
CA GLY A 375 -14.25 9.03 4.66
C GLY A 375 -14.18 7.54 4.35
N TYR A 376 -13.00 7.02 4.01
CA TYR A 376 -12.80 5.66 3.53
C TYR A 376 -13.05 4.61 4.61
N CYS A 377 -12.63 4.86 5.85
CA CYS A 377 -12.95 3.98 6.98
C CYS A 377 -14.47 3.87 7.15
N ARG A 378 -15.17 5.01 7.14
CA ARG A 378 -16.64 5.08 7.22
C ARG A 378 -17.31 4.28 6.10
N ASN A 379 -16.84 4.43 4.86
CA ASN A 379 -17.40 3.73 3.71
C ASN A 379 -17.31 2.20 3.85
N VAL A 380 -16.17 1.69 4.34
CA VAL A 380 -16.00 0.26 4.62
C VAL A 380 -16.99 -0.21 5.70
N CYS A 381 -17.11 0.54 6.80
CA CYS A 381 -18.01 0.20 7.91
C CYS A 381 -19.47 0.19 7.45
N GLN A 382 -19.91 1.25 6.77
CA GLN A 382 -21.27 1.39 6.26
C GLN A 382 -21.63 0.23 5.34
N TYR A 383 -20.75 -0.11 4.40
CA TYR A 383 -20.98 -1.24 3.51
C TYR A 383 -21.20 -2.55 4.28
N LEU A 384 -20.39 -2.83 5.30
CA LEU A 384 -20.55 -4.05 6.09
C LEU A 384 -21.83 -4.04 6.94
N PHE A 385 -22.17 -2.93 7.59
CA PHE A 385 -23.40 -2.82 8.38
C PHE A 385 -24.67 -2.98 7.53
N GLU A 386 -24.64 -2.53 6.28
CA GLU A 386 -25.78 -2.66 5.36
C GLU A 386 -25.94 -4.09 4.78
N ASN A 387 -24.84 -4.84 4.66
CA ASN A 387 -24.83 -6.12 3.95
C ASN A 387 -24.64 -7.35 4.87
N GLU A 388 -24.32 -7.14 6.13
CA GLU A 388 -24.06 -8.20 7.11
C GLU A 388 -24.88 -7.99 8.39
N ASN A 389 -25.16 -9.09 9.11
CA ASN A 389 -25.95 -9.06 10.35
C ASN A 389 -25.12 -8.56 11.55
N ILE A 390 -24.62 -7.33 11.46
CA ILE A 390 -23.82 -6.65 12.49
C ILE A 390 -24.76 -5.74 13.29
N LYS A 391 -24.66 -5.79 14.63
CA LYS A 391 -25.62 -5.15 15.55
C LYS A 391 -25.06 -3.94 16.28
#